data_AF-A0A945HYM3-F1
#
_entry.id   AF-A0A945HYM3-F1
#
_cell.length_a   1.000
_cell.length_b   1.000
_cell.length_c   1.000
_cell.angle_alpha   90.00
_cell.angle_beta   90.00
_cell.angle_gamma   90.00
#
_symmetry.space_group_name_H-M   'P 1'
#
loop_
_entity.id
_entity.type
_entity.pdbx_description
1 polymer ?
#
loop_
_entity_poly.entity_id
_entity_poly.type
_entity_poly.pdbx_seq_one_letter_code
_entity_poly.pdbx_strand_id
1 'polypeptide(L)'
;MKNLKLTLVTLLIAVAVWSCKNDIEPPLKTVETFESVPNNNLDDDAILAKAEFNIEGMTCAIGCAKTIEKKLATMKGVKSAKVDFEKKLAQVEYDESIVKPSSLENTVTKASDSYSVNDMKKVDFFSTESPNNENSLKKESCKKGCEKDCCTDKVS
;
A
#
# COMPACT_ATOMS: atom_id res chain seq x y z
N MET A 1 21.30 51.64 -27.29
CA MET A 1 21.02 52.03 -25.89
C MET A 1 20.03 51.03 -25.32
N LYS A 2 20.53 49.96 -24.68
CA LYS A 2 19.81 48.71 -24.35
C LYS A 2 19.57 48.60 -22.83
N ASN A 3 19.03 49.63 -22.19
CA ASN A 3 19.01 49.65 -20.70
C ASN A 3 17.75 50.30 -20.12
N LEU A 4 16.64 50.37 -20.85
CA LEU A 4 15.41 51.05 -20.40
C LEU A 4 14.34 50.11 -19.83
N LYS A 5 14.57 48.78 -19.89
CA LYS A 5 13.63 47.77 -19.38
C LYS A 5 13.87 47.33 -17.94
N LEU A 6 14.87 47.89 -17.24
CA LEU A 6 15.34 47.35 -15.95
C LEU A 6 15.06 48.25 -14.72
N THR A 7 14.60 49.49 -14.88
CA THR A 7 14.43 50.41 -13.75
C THR A 7 12.97 50.70 -13.37
N LEU A 8 11.98 50.27 -14.16
CA LEU A 8 10.57 50.65 -13.92
C LEU A 8 9.75 49.60 -13.13
N VAL A 9 10.16 48.34 -13.09
CA VAL A 9 9.35 47.28 -12.43
C VAL A 9 9.78 47.03 -10.98
N THR A 10 10.98 47.48 -10.60
CA THR A 10 11.46 47.49 -9.20
C THR A 10 10.65 48.41 -8.28
N LEU A 11 9.74 49.23 -8.81
CA LEU A 11 8.90 50.15 -8.04
C LEU A 11 7.53 49.55 -7.60
N LEU A 12 7.17 48.34 -8.04
CA LEU A 12 5.93 47.65 -7.60
C LEU A 12 6.12 46.72 -6.38
N ILE A 13 7.33 46.66 -5.81
CA ILE A 13 7.66 45.73 -4.70
C ILE A 13 7.47 46.40 -3.31
N ALA A 14 7.06 47.66 -3.23
CA ALA A 14 7.16 48.46 -2.00
C ALA A 14 5.85 48.92 -1.35
N VAL A 15 4.69 48.27 -1.55
CA VAL A 15 3.48 48.56 -0.74
C VAL A 15 2.57 47.32 -0.57
N ALA A 16 2.93 46.42 0.34
CA ALA A 16 1.98 45.56 1.06
C ALA A 16 2.64 44.98 2.32
N VAL A 17 3.17 45.85 3.19
CA VAL A 17 3.44 45.50 4.59
C VAL A 17 2.21 45.89 5.41
N TRP A 18 1.27 44.95 5.52
CA TRP A 18 0.28 44.79 6.58
C TRP A 18 -0.18 43.34 6.44
N SER A 19 -0.19 42.46 7.43
CA SER A 19 -0.21 42.65 8.88
C SER A 19 0.08 41.32 9.58
N CYS A 20 0.57 41.42 10.82
CA CYS A 20 0.60 40.39 11.85
C CYS A 20 1.56 39.20 11.69
N LYS A 21 2.76 39.43 12.27
CA LYS A 21 3.44 38.52 13.18
C LYS A 21 2.46 37.55 13.86
N ASN A 22 2.59 36.28 13.57
CA ASN A 22 2.15 35.23 14.47
C ASN A 22 3.09 34.04 14.27
N ASP A 23 4.22 34.10 14.97
CA ASP A 23 5.04 32.93 15.24
C ASP A 23 4.16 31.96 16.06
N ILE A 24 3.42 31.11 15.37
CA ILE A 24 2.90 29.87 15.94
C ILE A 24 3.66 28.76 15.24
N GLU A 25 4.75 28.37 15.90
CA GLU A 25 5.28 27.02 15.79
C GLU A 25 4.09 26.05 15.97
N PRO A 26 3.71 25.24 14.97
CA PRO A 26 2.90 24.08 15.30
C PRO A 26 3.76 23.24 16.25
N PRO A 27 3.25 22.79 17.41
CA PRO A 27 4.01 21.88 18.22
C PRO A 27 4.39 20.70 17.33
N LEU A 28 5.69 20.38 17.34
CA LEU A 28 6.19 19.04 17.07
C LEU A 28 5.33 18.08 17.89
N LYS A 29 4.24 17.61 17.31
CA LYS A 29 3.70 16.31 17.66
C LYS A 29 4.67 15.35 17.03
N THR A 30 5.63 14.96 17.84
CA THR A 30 6.13 13.60 17.88
C THR A 30 5.17 12.69 17.12
N VAL A 31 5.57 12.19 15.96
CA VAL A 31 5.11 10.87 15.54
C VAL A 31 5.86 9.93 16.46
N GLU A 32 5.39 9.92 17.71
CA GLU A 32 5.44 8.74 18.55
C GLU A 32 4.96 7.62 17.63
N THR A 33 5.88 6.70 17.34
CA THR A 33 5.55 5.28 17.41
C THR A 33 4.18 4.96 16.84
N PHE A 34 4.09 4.74 15.53
CA PHE A 34 3.11 3.77 15.03
C PHE A 34 3.66 2.35 15.27
N GLU A 35 4.00 2.05 16.52
CA GLU A 35 3.52 0.80 17.07
C GLU A 35 2.06 1.06 17.45
N SER A 36 1.15 0.73 16.55
CA SER A 36 -0.09 0.12 17.07
C SER A 36 0.22 -1.36 17.20
N VAL A 37 0.73 -1.70 18.38
CA VAL A 37 0.44 -2.98 19.02
C VAL A 37 -1.03 -3.30 18.75
N PRO A 38 -1.38 -4.48 18.22
CA PRO A 38 -2.75 -4.91 18.14
C PRO A 38 -3.20 -5.17 19.58
N ASN A 39 -3.78 -4.16 20.22
CA ASN A 39 -4.47 -4.35 21.49
C ASN A 39 -5.84 -4.93 21.19
N ASN A 40 -5.93 -6.23 21.41
CA ASN A 40 -7.15 -6.99 21.55
C ASN A 40 -8.12 -6.25 22.50
N ASN A 41 -9.35 -6.02 22.06
CA ASN A 41 -10.52 -6.77 22.54
C ASN A 41 -11.83 -6.13 22.05
N LEU A 42 -12.81 -7.01 21.86
CA LEU A 42 -14.26 -6.83 21.77
C LEU A 42 -14.86 -6.69 20.35
N ASP A 43 -15.41 -7.83 19.91
CA ASP A 43 -16.65 -7.97 19.14
C ASP A 43 -16.73 -7.29 17.78
N ASP A 44 -16.11 -7.89 16.77
CA ASP A 44 -16.62 -7.86 15.39
C ASP A 44 -16.11 -9.14 14.69
N ASP A 45 -17.03 -10.04 14.33
CA ASP A 45 -16.79 -11.27 13.54
C ASP A 45 -16.39 -10.96 12.08
N ALA A 46 -15.53 -9.95 11.86
CA ALA A 46 -15.06 -9.58 10.54
C ALA A 46 -14.05 -10.63 10.06
N ILE A 47 -14.50 -11.50 9.15
CA ILE A 47 -13.65 -12.48 8.50
C ILE A 47 -12.80 -11.75 7.46
N LEU A 48 -11.58 -11.39 7.84
CA LEU A 48 -10.64 -10.71 6.97
C LEU A 48 -9.97 -11.70 6.02
N ALA A 49 -10.09 -11.43 4.72
CA ALA A 49 -9.40 -12.12 3.65
C ALA A 49 -8.39 -11.19 2.98
N LYS A 50 -7.35 -11.78 2.38
CA LYS A 50 -6.39 -11.06 1.53
C LYS A 50 -6.52 -11.56 0.11
N ALA A 51 -6.49 -10.65 -0.84
CA ALA A 51 -6.41 -10.98 -2.26
C ALA A 51 -5.27 -10.24 -2.94
N GLU A 52 -4.71 -10.91 -3.93
CA GLU A 52 -3.73 -10.39 -4.87
C GLU A 52 -4.28 -10.50 -6.27
N PHE A 53 -4.06 -9.47 -7.08
CA PHE A 53 -4.43 -9.47 -8.50
C PHE A 53 -3.57 -8.50 -9.28
N ASN A 54 -3.42 -8.77 -10.57
CA ASN A 54 -2.66 -7.92 -11.47
C ASN A 54 -3.57 -6.86 -12.09
N ILE A 55 -3.04 -5.66 -12.29
CA ILE A 55 -3.76 -4.57 -12.96
C ILE A 55 -3.02 -4.18 -14.24
N GLU A 56 -3.69 -4.37 -15.36
CA GLU A 56 -3.22 -3.94 -16.68
C GLU A 56 -3.75 -2.56 -17.06
N GLY A 57 -3.03 -1.89 -17.96
CA GLY A 57 -3.41 -0.57 -18.48
C GLY A 57 -2.93 0.63 -17.65
N MET A 58 -2.30 0.41 -16.49
CA MET A 58 -1.67 1.50 -15.73
C MET A 58 -0.47 2.06 -16.50
N THR A 59 -0.46 3.37 -16.73
CA THR A 59 0.63 4.06 -17.46
C THR A 59 1.57 4.84 -16.55
N CYS A 60 1.21 5.05 -15.28
CA CYS A 60 1.93 5.94 -14.39
C CYS A 60 1.85 5.54 -12.90
N ALA A 61 2.99 5.48 -12.22
CA ALA A 61 3.04 5.11 -10.79
C ALA A 61 2.39 6.19 -9.88
N ILE A 62 2.75 7.46 -10.08
CA ILE A 62 2.38 8.55 -9.16
C ILE A 62 0.90 8.93 -9.28
N GLY A 63 0.32 8.82 -10.47
CA GLY A 63 -1.07 9.17 -10.71
C GLY A 63 -2.00 7.96 -10.74
N CYS A 64 -1.71 7.00 -11.61
CA CYS A 64 -2.61 5.93 -12.01
C CYS A 64 -2.68 4.87 -10.90
N ALA A 65 -1.53 4.33 -10.50
CA ALA A 65 -1.45 3.34 -9.43
C ALA A 65 -1.93 3.92 -8.09
N LYS A 66 -1.51 5.14 -7.72
CA LYS A 66 -1.96 5.80 -6.48
C LYS A 66 -3.47 6.10 -6.46
N THR A 67 -4.06 6.46 -7.59
CA THR A 67 -5.51 6.67 -7.68
C THR A 67 -6.26 5.36 -7.41
N ILE A 68 -5.80 4.25 -7.98
CA ILE A 68 -6.42 2.94 -7.78
C ILE A 68 -6.26 2.49 -6.32
N GLU A 69 -5.04 2.60 -5.76
CA GLU A 69 -4.75 2.30 -4.35
C GLU A 69 -5.71 3.05 -3.41
N LYS A 70 -5.87 4.37 -3.63
CA LYS A 70 -6.77 5.19 -2.83
C LYS A 70 -8.24 4.79 -3.00
N LYS A 71 -8.68 4.50 -4.23
CA LYS A 71 -10.06 4.06 -4.50
C LYS A 71 -10.36 2.75 -3.78
N LEU A 72 -9.47 1.78 -3.85
CA LEU A 72 -9.60 0.50 -3.15
C LEU A 72 -9.62 0.69 -1.62
N ALA A 73 -8.69 1.49 -1.08
CA ALA A 73 -8.61 1.77 0.35
C ALA A 73 -9.84 2.51 0.92
N THR A 74 -10.57 3.26 0.09
CA THR A 74 -11.79 3.98 0.50
C THR A 74 -13.05 3.12 0.39
N MET A 75 -12.95 1.91 -0.17
CA MET A 75 -14.10 1.00 -0.26
C MET A 75 -14.53 0.54 1.13
N LYS A 76 -15.85 0.52 1.37
CA LYS A 76 -16.41 -0.06 2.60
C LYS A 76 -16.03 -1.54 2.71
N GLY A 77 -15.50 -1.94 3.85
CA GLY A 77 -15.04 -3.31 4.10
C GLY A 77 -13.62 -3.60 3.63
N VAL A 78 -12.90 -2.64 3.06
CA VAL A 78 -11.46 -2.74 2.84
C VAL A 78 -10.72 -2.18 4.05
N LYS A 79 -9.80 -2.97 4.59
CA LYS A 79 -8.95 -2.60 5.73
C LYS A 79 -7.63 -1.99 5.27
N SER A 80 -7.05 -2.56 4.21
CA SER A 80 -5.80 -2.06 3.61
C SER A 80 -5.76 -2.37 2.12
N ALA A 81 -5.17 -1.47 1.33
CA ALA A 81 -4.90 -1.69 -0.07
C ALA A 81 -3.54 -1.08 -0.43
N LYS A 82 -2.76 -1.82 -1.20
CA LYS A 82 -1.46 -1.40 -1.73
C LYS A 82 -1.34 -1.80 -3.19
N VAL A 83 -0.82 -0.89 -4.00
CA VAL A 83 -0.56 -1.17 -5.43
C VAL A 83 0.92 -0.98 -5.71
N ASP A 84 1.56 -2.05 -6.18
CA ASP A 84 2.90 -2.05 -6.71
C ASP A 84 2.84 -1.85 -8.23
N PHE A 85 3.26 -0.67 -8.69
CA PHE A 85 3.26 -0.35 -10.12
C PHE A 85 4.31 -1.15 -10.90
N GLU A 86 5.47 -1.43 -10.30
CA GLU A 86 6.56 -2.15 -10.99
C GLU A 86 6.17 -3.61 -11.22
N LYS A 87 5.57 -4.24 -10.19
CA LYS A 87 5.06 -5.61 -10.28
C LYS A 87 3.67 -5.70 -10.92
N LYS A 88 3.03 -4.57 -11.23
CA LYS A 88 1.62 -4.46 -11.64
C LYS A 88 0.65 -5.17 -10.68
N LEU A 89 1.03 -5.29 -9.41
CA LEU A 89 0.36 -6.13 -8.43
C LEU A 89 -0.43 -5.27 -7.45
N ALA A 90 -1.70 -5.60 -7.24
CA ALA A 90 -2.51 -5.03 -6.18
C ALA A 90 -2.72 -6.05 -5.06
N GLN A 91 -2.52 -5.60 -3.83
CA GLN A 91 -2.68 -6.38 -2.60
C GLN A 91 -3.75 -5.71 -1.74
N VAL A 92 -4.82 -6.43 -1.41
CA VAL A 92 -5.97 -5.88 -0.68
C VAL A 92 -6.39 -6.80 0.46
N GLU A 93 -6.46 -6.26 1.67
CA GLU A 93 -7.04 -6.89 2.85
C GLU A 93 -8.46 -6.36 3.05
N TYR A 94 -9.46 -7.24 3.03
CA TYR A 94 -10.87 -6.88 3.06
C TYR A 94 -11.69 -7.89 3.86
N ASP A 95 -12.85 -7.44 4.35
CA ASP A 95 -13.86 -8.30 4.96
C ASP A 95 -14.63 -9.06 3.86
N GLU A 96 -14.50 -10.39 3.84
CA GLU A 96 -15.12 -11.22 2.82
C GLU A 96 -16.65 -11.34 2.95
N SER A 97 -17.21 -10.94 4.09
CA SER A 97 -18.66 -10.84 4.30
C SER A 97 -19.26 -9.62 3.59
N ILE A 98 -18.45 -8.57 3.38
CA ILE A 98 -18.88 -7.28 2.82
C ILE A 98 -18.41 -7.12 1.37
N VAL A 99 -17.16 -7.48 1.09
CA VAL A 99 -16.51 -7.23 -0.21
C VAL A 99 -16.34 -8.54 -0.97
N LYS A 100 -16.82 -8.54 -2.22
CA LYS A 100 -16.64 -9.65 -3.16
C LYS A 100 -15.49 -9.33 -4.13
N PRO A 101 -14.80 -10.36 -4.66
CA PRO A 101 -13.82 -10.24 -5.74
C PRO A 101 -14.28 -9.34 -6.90
N SER A 102 -15.52 -9.52 -7.37
CA SER A 102 -16.11 -8.71 -8.44
C SER A 102 -16.25 -7.23 -8.10
N SER A 103 -16.40 -6.87 -6.83
CA SER A 103 -16.48 -5.47 -6.39
C SER A 103 -15.11 -4.78 -6.44
N LEU A 104 -14.03 -5.53 -6.19
CA LEU A 104 -12.66 -5.03 -6.32
C LEU A 104 -12.36 -4.73 -7.79
N GLU A 105 -12.65 -5.68 -8.68
CA GLU A 105 -12.51 -5.51 -10.14
C GLU A 105 -13.32 -4.32 -10.65
N ASN A 106 -14.59 -4.23 -10.28
CA ASN A 106 -15.45 -3.10 -10.65
C ASN A 106 -14.91 -1.75 -10.15
N THR A 107 -14.20 -1.72 -9.03
CA THR A 107 -13.62 -0.47 -8.52
C THR A 107 -12.42 -0.02 -9.34
N VAL A 108 -11.63 -0.98 -9.83
CA VAL A 108 -10.50 -0.73 -10.74
C VAL A 108 -11.02 -0.24 -12.09
N THR A 109 -12.00 -0.92 -12.69
CA THR A 109 -12.57 -0.51 -14.00
C THR A 109 -13.31 0.84 -13.91
N LYS A 110 -13.95 1.15 -12.78
CA LYS A 110 -14.51 2.49 -12.51
C LYS A 110 -13.45 3.60 -12.38
N ALA A 111 -12.18 3.27 -12.29
CA ALA A 111 -11.12 4.27 -12.39
C ALA A 111 -10.85 4.66 -13.85
N SER A 112 -10.94 3.71 -14.78
CA SER A 112 -10.85 3.92 -16.22
C SER A 112 -11.25 2.64 -16.97
N ASP A 113 -11.96 2.78 -18.08
CA ASP A 113 -12.33 1.67 -18.98
C ASP A 113 -11.11 1.00 -19.63
N SER A 114 -9.93 1.62 -19.55
CA SER A 114 -8.67 1.05 -20.06
C SER A 114 -7.97 0.10 -19.09
N TYR A 115 -8.47 -0.05 -17.85
CA TYR A 115 -7.87 -0.93 -16.87
C TYR A 115 -8.55 -2.31 -16.86
N SER A 116 -7.75 -3.36 -16.69
CA SER A 116 -8.23 -4.74 -16.58
C SER A 116 -7.59 -5.43 -15.38
N VAL A 117 -8.35 -6.29 -14.70
CA VAL A 117 -7.86 -7.09 -13.58
C VAL A 117 -7.64 -8.53 -14.02
N ASN A 118 -6.45 -9.06 -13.74
CA ASN A 118 -6.06 -10.43 -14.09
C ASN A 118 -5.55 -11.18 -12.84
N ASP A 119 -5.46 -12.50 -12.93
CA ASP A 119 -4.79 -13.37 -11.94
C ASP A 119 -5.27 -13.21 -10.49
N MET A 120 -6.56 -12.93 -10.30
CA MET A 120 -7.11 -12.72 -8.96
C MET A 120 -7.10 -14.00 -8.13
N LYS A 121 -6.40 -13.95 -7.00
CA LYS A 121 -6.27 -15.06 -6.04
C LYS A 121 -6.41 -14.56 -4.61
N LYS A 122 -6.99 -15.40 -3.74
CA LYS A 122 -6.90 -15.20 -2.29
C LYS A 122 -5.55 -15.73 -1.81
N VAL A 123 -4.91 -15.00 -0.90
CA VAL A 123 -3.63 -15.39 -0.29
C VAL A 123 -3.76 -15.35 1.22
N ASP A 124 -3.00 -16.15 1.95
CA ASP A 124 -3.00 -16.10 3.42
C ASP A 124 -2.11 -14.96 3.95
N PHE A 125 -1.07 -14.61 3.19
CA PHE A 125 -0.12 -13.57 3.52
C PHE A 125 0.45 -12.89 2.27
N PHE A 126 0.65 -11.57 2.33
CA PHE A 126 1.33 -10.82 1.28
C PHE A 126 2.83 -11.05 1.43
N SER A 127 3.41 -11.89 0.58
CA SER A 127 4.85 -12.12 0.60
C SER A 127 5.59 -10.85 0.22
N THR A 128 6.18 -10.15 1.19
CA THR A 128 7.18 -9.13 0.91
C THR A 128 8.47 -9.84 0.51
N GLU A 129 8.74 -9.93 -0.78
CA GLU A 129 10.08 -10.26 -1.24
C GLU A 129 11.01 -9.08 -0.95
N SER A 130 11.81 -9.20 0.11
CA SER A 130 13.17 -8.70 0.15
C SER A 130 14.04 -9.86 0.65
N PRO A 131 15.18 -10.14 0.00
CA PRO A 131 16.04 -11.24 0.41
C PRO A 131 16.70 -10.89 1.74
N ASN A 132 16.89 -11.93 2.55
CA ASN A 132 17.75 -12.03 3.74
C ASN A 132 17.01 -12.14 5.08
N ASN A 133 17.22 -13.33 5.64
CA ASN A 133 17.28 -13.70 7.05
C ASN A 133 16.03 -14.39 7.64
N GLU A 134 16.07 -15.71 7.46
CA GLU A 134 15.80 -16.79 8.42
C GLU A 134 14.53 -16.79 9.29
N ASN A 135 13.80 -17.89 9.07
CA ASN A 135 13.41 -18.86 10.10
C ASN A 135 12.25 -18.49 11.03
N SER A 136 11.06 -19.04 10.77
CA SER A 136 10.42 -19.99 11.71
C SER A 136 9.04 -20.46 11.26
N LEU A 137 8.81 -21.75 11.51
CA LEU A 137 7.52 -22.46 11.56
C LEU A 137 6.85 -22.86 10.23
N LYS A 138 7.48 -23.83 9.55
CA LYS A 138 6.72 -24.97 9.02
C LYS A 138 6.44 -25.94 10.18
N LYS A 139 5.41 -25.65 10.99
CA LYS A 139 4.80 -26.67 11.86
C LYS A 139 3.83 -27.47 10.99
N GLU A 140 4.35 -28.46 10.29
CA GLU A 140 3.53 -29.58 9.84
C GLU A 140 3.98 -30.83 10.57
N SER A 141 3.14 -31.20 11.53
CA SER A 141 3.02 -32.46 12.25
C SER A 141 4.01 -33.56 11.85
N CYS A 142 4.88 -33.93 12.81
CA CYS A 142 5.50 -35.25 12.82
C CYS A 142 4.41 -36.33 12.71
N LYS A 143 4.24 -36.93 11.52
CA LYS A 143 3.58 -38.22 11.41
C LYS A 143 4.58 -39.30 11.80
N LYS A 144 4.20 -40.07 12.82
CA LYS A 144 4.83 -41.31 13.27
C LYS A 144 5.24 -42.19 12.08
N GLY A 145 6.51 -42.58 12.05
CA GLY A 145 7.04 -43.58 11.12
C GLY A 145 8.38 -43.19 10.51
N CYS A 146 9.41 -42.90 11.31
CA CYS A 146 10.79 -42.90 10.82
C CYS A 146 11.25 -44.35 10.60
N GLU A 147 10.97 -44.90 9.42
CA GLU A 147 11.80 -45.95 8.85
C GLU A 147 12.96 -45.25 8.13
N LYS A 148 14.18 -45.66 8.46
CA LYS A 148 15.46 -45.04 8.10
C LYS A 148 15.66 -45.08 6.59
N ASP A 149 16.05 -43.97 5.95
CA ASP A 149 16.85 -43.94 4.69
C ASP A 149 17.22 -42.52 4.17
N CYS A 150 17.37 -41.50 5.02
CA CYS A 150 17.80 -40.15 4.57
C CYS A 150 19.13 -39.68 5.17
N CYS A 151 20.15 -40.53 5.16
CA CYS A 151 21.54 -40.10 5.35
C CYS A 151 22.45 -40.74 4.31
N THR A 152 22.34 -40.31 3.06
CA THR A 152 23.45 -40.38 2.10
C THR A 152 23.45 -39.10 1.31
N ASP A 153 24.40 -38.20 1.60
CA ASP A 153 25.39 -37.79 0.60
C ASP A 153 26.42 -36.80 1.17
N LYS A 154 27.67 -37.30 1.18
CA LYS A 154 29.00 -36.67 1.01
C LYS A 154 29.42 -35.44 1.83
N VAL A 155 30.60 -35.55 2.44
CA VAL A 155 31.76 -34.70 2.07
C VAL A 155 33.05 -35.56 2.09
N SER A 156 33.89 -35.36 1.06
CA SER A 156 35.22 -35.94 0.84
C SER A 156 36.32 -35.31 1.68
#